data_AF-A0A4D6HMG0-F1
#
_entry.id   AF-A0A4D6HMG0-F1
#
_cell.length_a   1.000
_cell.length_b   1.000
_cell.length_c   1.000
_cell.angle_alpha   90.00
_cell.angle_beta   90.00
_cell.angle_gamma   90.00
#
_symmetry.space_group_name_H-M   'P 1'
#
loop_
_entity.id
_entity.type
_entity.pdbx_description
1 polymer ?
#
loop_
_entity_poly.entity_id
_entity_poly.type
_entity_poly.pdbx_seq_one_letter_code
_entity_poly.pdbx_strand_id
1 'polypeptide(L)'
;MGQKAEQDNPKRKTDRTTDLVVVTDGASKNNQNQEDRRGALGYIVEENNECVQEHSELLGQDPEWTSNRAEYQAAIEALNWVLSNYDPTSCSVRLLSDSEFMIKQIEGEYNVNTPGIKPYFREVTALIEEFDQFELEHRSEEPGNRIERADELAGLAFDD
;
A
#
# COMPACT_ATOMS: atom_id res chain seq x y z
N MET A 1 44.77 45.25 -5.19
CA MET A 1 45.02 43.97 -4.49
C MET A 1 44.21 43.96 -3.22
N GLY A 2 43.40 42.92 -3.01
CA GLY A 2 42.46 42.80 -1.89
C GLY A 2 41.09 42.34 -2.38
N GLN A 3 41.02 41.08 -2.85
CA GLN A 3 39.77 40.42 -3.22
C GLN A 3 38.88 40.25 -1.98
N LYS A 4 37.58 40.48 -2.16
CA LYS A 4 36.53 40.16 -1.18
C LYS A 4 36.53 38.66 -0.93
N ALA A 5 36.64 38.27 0.35
CA ALA A 5 36.31 36.92 0.76
C ALA A 5 34.79 36.77 0.76
N GLU A 6 34.31 35.99 -0.20
CA GLU A 6 32.95 35.47 -0.29
C GLU A 6 32.71 34.61 0.95
N GLN A 7 31.67 34.94 1.71
CA GLN A 7 31.21 34.11 2.82
C GLN A 7 30.56 32.87 2.22
N ASP A 8 31.25 31.75 2.38
CA ASP A 8 30.80 30.42 1.96
C ASP A 8 29.55 30.06 2.77
N ASN A 9 28.39 30.15 2.12
CA ASN A 9 27.12 29.71 2.64
C ASN A 9 27.06 28.18 2.45
N PRO A 10 27.01 27.35 3.50
CA PRO A 10 26.92 25.91 3.31
C PRO A 10 25.57 25.61 2.66
N LYS A 11 25.63 25.30 1.37
CA LYS A 11 24.49 24.87 0.56
C LYS A 11 23.76 23.77 1.31
N ARG A 12 22.52 24.08 1.69
CA ARG A 12 21.47 23.15 2.11
C ARG A 12 21.57 21.91 1.19
N LYS A 13 21.93 20.75 1.75
CA LYS A 13 21.76 19.49 1.03
C LYS A 13 20.27 19.39 0.72
N THR A 14 19.91 19.44 -0.54
CA THR A 14 18.57 19.07 -0.99
C THR A 14 18.48 17.56 -0.77
N ASP A 15 17.92 17.13 0.36
CA ASP A 15 17.45 15.75 0.47
C ASP A 15 16.46 15.55 -0.67
N ARG A 16 16.80 14.68 -1.61
CA ARG A 16 15.83 14.24 -2.61
C ARG A 16 14.90 13.31 -1.86
N THR A 17 13.67 13.74 -1.67
CA THR A 17 12.58 12.87 -1.23
C THR A 17 12.44 11.76 -2.27
N THR A 18 12.49 10.50 -1.83
CA THR A 18 12.26 9.35 -2.70
C THR A 18 10.77 9.20 -2.96
N ASP A 19 10.35 9.21 -4.23
CA ASP A 19 8.94 9.05 -4.59
C ASP A 19 8.61 7.57 -4.74
N LEU A 20 7.67 7.08 -3.93
CA LEU A 20 7.21 5.70 -3.90
C LEU A 20 5.74 5.61 -4.32
N VAL A 21 5.46 4.70 -5.24
CA VAL A 21 4.11 4.31 -5.63
C VAL A 21 3.89 2.88 -5.15
N VAL A 22 2.93 2.69 -4.26
CA VAL A 22 2.54 1.39 -3.73
C VAL A 22 1.19 1.03 -4.34
N VAL A 23 1.09 -0.13 -4.98
CA VAL A 23 -0.15 -0.60 -5.60
C VAL A 23 -0.52 -1.93 -4.99
N THR A 24 -1.76 -2.05 -4.51
CA THR A 24 -2.19 -3.22 -3.73
C THR A 24 -3.52 -3.75 -4.21
N ASP A 25 -3.68 -5.07 -4.15
CA ASP A 25 -4.95 -5.77 -4.32
C ASP A 25 -5.06 -6.94 -3.33
N GLY A 26 -6.28 -7.19 -2.86
CA GLY A 26 -6.59 -8.27 -1.94
C GLY A 26 -7.76 -9.13 -2.40
N ALA A 27 -7.54 -10.45 -2.49
CA ALA A 27 -8.50 -11.38 -3.02
C ALA A 27 -8.98 -12.42 -1.98
N SER A 28 -10.22 -12.90 -2.16
CA SER A 28 -10.82 -13.96 -1.32
C SER A 28 -11.56 -14.97 -2.19
N LYS A 29 -11.24 -16.26 -2.05
CA LYS A 29 -11.91 -17.38 -2.75
C LYS A 29 -12.88 -18.13 -1.85
N ASN A 30 -13.75 -18.94 -2.46
CA ASN A 30 -14.71 -19.84 -1.80
C ASN A 30 -15.76 -19.14 -0.92
N ASN A 31 -16.18 -17.92 -1.27
CA ASN A 31 -17.14 -17.14 -0.48
C ASN A 31 -18.49 -17.84 -0.21
N GLN A 32 -18.85 -18.86 -1.01
CA GLN A 32 -20.05 -19.70 -0.86
C GLN A 32 -19.98 -20.66 0.34
N ASN A 33 -18.78 -21.11 0.73
CA ASN A 33 -18.55 -21.96 1.89
C ASN A 33 -17.68 -21.21 2.90
N GLN A 34 -18.31 -20.70 3.95
CA GLN A 34 -17.62 -19.91 4.97
C GLN A 34 -16.49 -20.68 5.65
N GLU A 35 -16.59 -22.00 5.80
CA GLU A 35 -15.53 -22.77 6.48
C GLU A 35 -14.28 -22.99 5.60
N ASP A 36 -14.35 -22.69 4.30
CA ASP A 36 -13.28 -22.95 3.33
C ASP A 36 -12.82 -21.69 2.58
N ARG A 37 -13.04 -20.52 3.18
CA ARG A 37 -12.56 -19.26 2.61
C ARG A 37 -11.05 -19.16 2.75
N ARG A 38 -10.43 -18.67 1.67
CA ARG A 38 -9.00 -18.41 1.61
C ARG A 38 -8.80 -16.97 1.19
N GLY A 39 -7.89 -16.28 1.87
CA GLY A 39 -7.43 -14.95 1.49
C GLY A 39 -6.11 -15.03 0.73
N ALA A 40 -5.87 -14.05 -0.12
CA ALA A 40 -4.58 -13.79 -0.75
C ALA A 40 -4.40 -12.29 -0.95
N LEU A 41 -3.16 -11.87 -1.20
CA LEU A 41 -2.84 -10.49 -1.53
C LEU A 41 -1.77 -10.42 -2.62
N GLY A 42 -1.75 -9.28 -3.30
CA GLY A 42 -0.74 -8.90 -4.26
C GLY A 42 -0.38 -7.44 -4.06
N TYR A 43 0.91 -7.11 -4.15
CA TYR A 43 1.33 -5.71 -4.17
C TYR A 43 2.59 -5.47 -5.00
N ILE A 44 2.72 -4.22 -5.44
CA ILE A 44 3.85 -3.70 -6.18
C ILE A 44 4.35 -2.45 -5.47
N VAL A 45 5.66 -2.27 -5.40
CA VAL A 45 6.27 -0.99 -5.00
C VAL A 45 7.17 -0.52 -6.13
N GLU A 46 6.92 0.71 -6.60
CA GLU A 46 7.75 1.40 -7.57
C GLU A 46 8.48 2.56 -6.90
N GLU A 47 9.79 2.64 -7.10
CA GLU A 47 10.62 3.78 -6.72
C GLU A 47 10.94 4.57 -7.99
N ASN A 48 10.55 5.85 -8.05
CA ASN A 48 10.82 6.71 -9.21
C ASN A 48 10.37 6.10 -10.56
N ASN A 49 9.24 5.36 -10.57
CA ASN A 49 8.67 4.59 -11.70
C ASN A 49 9.43 3.32 -12.10
N GLU A 50 10.39 2.86 -11.29
CA GLU A 50 11.03 1.56 -11.45
C GLU A 50 10.46 0.59 -10.40
N CYS A 51 9.94 -0.55 -10.85
CA CYS A 51 9.46 -1.59 -9.92
C CYS A 51 10.64 -2.15 -9.11
N VAL A 52 10.56 -2.01 -7.79
CA VAL A 52 11.56 -2.50 -6.83
C VAL A 52 11.07 -3.72 -6.06
N GLN A 53 9.74 -3.95 -6.03
CA GLN A 53 9.14 -5.10 -5.38
C GLN A 53 7.84 -5.50 -6.07
N GLU A 54 7.68 -6.80 -6.27
CA GLU A 54 6.39 -7.47 -6.49
C GLU A 54 6.26 -8.56 -5.44
N HIS A 55 5.08 -8.67 -4.83
CA HIS A 55 4.80 -9.67 -3.81
C HIS A 55 3.44 -10.31 -4.07
N SER A 56 3.37 -11.62 -3.83
CA SER A 56 2.18 -12.45 -3.95
C SER A 56 2.18 -13.39 -2.76
N GLU A 57 1.08 -13.44 -2.01
CA GLU A 57 1.02 -14.23 -0.80
C GLU A 57 -0.36 -14.82 -0.54
N LEU A 58 -0.35 -16.12 -0.21
CA LEU A 58 -1.51 -16.82 0.30
C LEU A 58 -1.63 -16.60 1.81
N LEU A 59 -2.73 -15.98 2.24
CA LEU A 59 -3.01 -15.69 3.66
C LEU A 59 -3.59 -16.88 4.42
N GLY A 60 -3.83 -17.99 3.73
CA GLY A 60 -4.35 -19.23 4.29
C GLY A 60 -5.87 -19.26 4.41
N GLN A 61 -6.36 -20.28 5.11
CA GLN A 61 -7.78 -20.55 5.30
C GLN A 61 -8.27 -19.95 6.62
N ASP A 62 -9.28 -19.08 6.54
CA ASP A 62 -9.92 -18.44 7.69
C ASP A 62 -11.35 -18.03 7.28
N PRO A 63 -12.39 -18.41 8.03
CA PRO A 63 -13.77 -18.07 7.69
C PRO A 63 -14.07 -16.58 7.64
N GLU A 64 -13.27 -15.73 8.30
CA GLU A 64 -13.44 -14.28 8.22
C GLU A 64 -12.68 -13.62 7.06
N TRP A 65 -11.94 -14.37 6.24
CA TRP A 65 -11.48 -13.84 4.95
C TRP A 65 -12.68 -13.42 4.11
N THR A 66 -12.64 -12.16 3.70
CA THR A 66 -13.56 -11.50 2.79
C THR A 66 -12.70 -10.64 1.87
N SER A 67 -13.19 -10.25 0.70
CA SER A 67 -12.45 -9.35 -0.20
C SER A 67 -11.98 -8.11 0.56
N ASN A 68 -12.87 -7.40 1.25
CA ASN A 68 -12.50 -6.22 2.04
C ASN A 68 -11.40 -6.50 3.08
N ARG A 69 -11.43 -7.63 3.79
CA ARG A 69 -10.39 -7.97 4.78
C ARG A 69 -9.04 -8.21 4.08
N ALA A 70 -9.04 -8.87 2.92
CA ALA A 70 -7.85 -9.11 2.12
C ALA A 70 -7.26 -7.80 1.57
N GLU A 71 -8.09 -6.86 1.11
CA GLU A 71 -7.68 -5.53 0.63
C GLU A 71 -6.92 -4.75 1.70
N TYR A 72 -7.49 -4.69 2.91
CA TYR A 72 -6.80 -4.07 4.04
C TYR A 72 -5.50 -4.78 4.39
N GLN A 73 -5.47 -6.13 4.37
CA GLN A 73 -4.24 -6.87 4.62
C GLN A 73 -3.16 -6.56 3.56
N ALA A 74 -3.55 -6.45 2.28
CA ALA A 74 -2.64 -6.09 1.20
C ALA A 74 -1.98 -4.72 1.44
N ALA A 75 -2.79 -3.73 1.82
CA ALA A 75 -2.28 -2.40 2.21
C ALA A 75 -1.37 -2.46 3.44
N ILE A 76 -1.73 -3.21 4.49
CA ILE A 76 -0.91 -3.38 5.70
C ILE A 76 0.46 -3.97 5.34
N GLU A 77 0.50 -5.09 4.61
CA GLU A 77 1.75 -5.76 4.25
C GLU A 77 2.65 -4.88 3.37
N ALA A 78 2.07 -4.21 2.38
CA ALA A 78 2.82 -3.33 1.50
C ALA A 78 3.43 -2.14 2.26
N LEU A 79 2.67 -1.51 3.16
CA LEU A 79 3.18 -0.40 3.98
C LEU A 79 4.24 -0.85 4.99
N ASN A 80 4.07 -2.02 5.62
CA ASN A 80 5.09 -2.62 6.49
C ASN A 80 6.40 -2.88 5.72
N TRP A 81 6.29 -3.37 4.49
CA TRP A 81 7.45 -3.55 3.61
C TRP A 81 8.13 -2.21 3.34
N VAL A 82 7.38 -1.14 3.03
CA VAL A 82 7.96 0.19 2.82
C VAL A 82 8.66 0.68 4.09
N LEU A 83 8.03 0.62 5.26
CA LEU A 83 8.63 1.04 6.54
C LEU A 83 9.88 0.23 6.92
N SER A 84 9.98 -1.01 6.44
CA SER A 84 11.15 -1.86 6.68
C SER A 84 12.34 -1.52 5.78
N ASN A 85 12.11 -0.84 4.65
CA ASN A 85 13.12 -0.59 3.61
C ASN A 85 13.46 0.89 3.41
N TYR A 86 12.59 1.81 3.84
CA TYR A 86 12.72 3.25 3.62
C TYR A 86 12.58 4.02 4.94
N ASP A 87 13.26 5.17 5.05
CA ASP A 87 13.04 6.11 6.14
C ASP A 87 11.78 6.95 5.82
N PRO A 88 10.70 6.85 6.63
CA PRO A 88 9.41 7.47 6.35
C PRO A 88 9.41 9.01 6.37
N THR A 89 10.48 9.62 6.89
CA THR A 89 10.68 11.09 6.86
C THR A 89 11.38 11.57 5.58
N SER A 90 11.83 10.63 4.74
CA SER A 90 12.64 10.89 3.54
C SER A 90 12.00 10.40 2.24
N CYS A 91 10.79 9.84 2.29
CA CYS A 91 10.03 9.42 1.13
C CYS A 91 8.65 10.09 1.05
N SER A 92 8.11 10.16 -0.16
CA SER A 92 6.70 10.44 -0.42
C SER A 92 6.06 9.12 -0.86
N VAL A 93 4.94 8.75 -0.24
CA VAL A 93 4.26 7.48 -0.54
C VAL A 93 2.89 7.76 -1.11
N ARG A 94 2.59 7.19 -2.27
CA ARG A 94 1.22 7.14 -2.79
C ARG A 94 0.74 5.69 -2.84
N LEU A 95 -0.33 5.40 -2.10
CA LEU A 95 -0.99 4.09 -2.11
C LEU A 95 -2.18 4.10 -3.08
N LEU A 96 -2.14 3.19 -4.06
CA LEU A 96 -3.16 3.00 -5.09
C LEU A 96 -3.87 1.66 -4.88
N SER A 97 -5.19 1.70 -4.96
CA SER A 97 -6.06 0.51 -4.95
C SER A 97 -7.34 0.83 -5.72
N ASP A 98 -7.97 -0.20 -6.30
CA ASP A 98 -9.31 -0.11 -6.88
C ASP A 98 -10.43 -0.33 -5.85
N SER A 99 -10.07 -0.65 -4.61
CA SER A 99 -10.98 -0.76 -3.49
C SER A 99 -11.46 0.61 -3.02
N GLU A 100 -12.37 1.22 -3.78
CA GLU A 100 -12.95 2.53 -3.46
C GLU A 100 -13.52 2.57 -2.03
N PHE A 101 -14.07 1.46 -1.56
CA PHE A 101 -14.63 1.35 -0.22
C PHE A 101 -13.55 1.46 0.88
N MET A 102 -12.42 0.77 0.71
CA MET A 102 -11.29 0.85 1.63
C MET A 102 -10.71 2.28 1.66
N ILE A 103 -10.45 2.84 0.48
CA ILE A 103 -9.91 4.21 0.33
C ILE A 103 -10.80 5.23 1.06
N LYS A 104 -12.12 5.23 0.77
CA LYS A 104 -13.08 6.14 1.42
C LYS A 104 -13.22 5.92 2.92
N GLN A 105 -13.01 4.70 3.41
CA GLN A 105 -12.98 4.46 4.85
C GLN A 105 -11.75 5.08 5.50
N ILE A 106 -10.56 4.91 4.91
CA ILE A 106 -9.30 5.48 5.41
C ILE A 106 -9.33 7.01 5.38
N GLU A 107 -9.89 7.60 4.34
CA GLU A 107 -10.07 9.06 4.22
C GLU A 107 -11.15 9.62 5.19
N GLY A 108 -11.87 8.76 5.90
CA GLY A 108 -12.90 9.14 6.85
C GLY A 108 -14.23 9.56 6.20
N GLU A 109 -14.40 9.35 4.89
CA GLU A 109 -15.67 9.57 4.21
C GLU A 109 -16.72 8.54 4.61
N TYR A 110 -16.30 7.28 4.80
CA TYR A 110 -17.18 6.16 5.16
C TYR A 110 -16.92 5.62 6.57
N ASN A 111 -18.00 5.31 7.28
CA ASN A 111 -17.91 4.73 8.62
C ASN A 111 -17.42 3.27 8.58
N VAL A 112 -16.50 2.94 9.49
CA VAL A 112 -16.00 1.57 9.70
C VAL A 112 -16.87 0.86 10.74
N ASN A 113 -18.03 0.37 10.30
CA ASN A 113 -19.02 -0.24 11.20
C ASN A 113 -18.84 -1.75 11.39
N THR A 114 -18.23 -2.43 10.42
CA THR A 114 -18.03 -3.89 10.46
C THR A 114 -17.00 -4.25 11.54
N PRO A 115 -17.37 -5.00 12.60
CA PRO A 115 -16.46 -5.30 13.71
C PRO A 115 -15.15 -5.96 13.28
N GLY A 116 -15.19 -6.88 12.30
CA GLY A 116 -14.00 -7.56 11.78
C GLY A 116 -13.04 -6.67 10.99
N ILE A 117 -13.49 -5.53 10.47
CA ILE A 117 -12.64 -4.58 9.69
C ILE A 117 -12.00 -3.52 10.58
N LYS A 118 -12.58 -3.23 11.77
CA LYS A 118 -12.05 -2.20 12.67
C LYS A 118 -10.57 -2.38 13.06
N PRO A 119 -10.06 -3.60 13.34
CA PRO A 119 -8.64 -3.80 13.64
C PRO A 119 -7.75 -3.42 12.46
N TYR A 120 -8.10 -3.91 11.27
CA TYR A 120 -7.41 -3.66 10.01
C TYR A 120 -7.35 -2.18 9.65
N PHE A 121 -8.48 -1.49 9.74
CA PHE A 121 -8.55 -0.05 9.53
C PHE A 121 -7.60 0.70 10.47
N ARG A 122 -7.61 0.37 11.77
CA ARG A 122 -6.74 1.03 12.75
C ARG A 122 -5.26 0.81 12.45
N GLU A 123 -4.91 -0.39 12.03
CA GLU A 123 -3.54 -0.74 11.72
C GLU A 123 -3.05 0.01 10.48
N VAL A 124 -3.81 -0.01 9.38
CA VAL A 124 -3.45 0.74 8.17
C VAL A 124 -3.37 2.25 8.44
N THR A 125 -4.30 2.82 9.21
CA THR A 125 -4.23 4.24 9.56
C THR A 125 -3.00 4.55 10.42
N ALA A 126 -2.65 3.69 11.38
CA ALA A 126 -1.45 3.87 12.18
C ALA A 126 -0.17 3.79 11.32
N LEU A 127 -0.10 2.87 10.36
CA LEU A 127 1.03 2.77 9.42
C LEU A 127 1.15 4.01 8.53
N ILE A 128 0.01 4.54 8.05
CA ILE A 128 -0.03 5.76 7.26
C ILE A 128 0.49 6.97 8.05
N GLU A 129 0.16 7.06 9.35
CA GLU A 129 0.58 8.15 10.23
C GLU A 129 2.10 8.19 10.49
N GLU A 130 2.84 7.13 10.19
CA GLU A 130 4.31 7.10 10.31
C GLU A 130 5.01 7.90 9.20
N PHE A 131 4.35 8.15 8.07
CA PHE A 131 4.93 8.84 6.91
C PHE A 131 4.73 10.36 6.97
N ASP A 132 5.79 11.13 6.74
CA ASP A 132 5.70 12.61 6.66
C ASP A 132 4.89 13.08 5.44
N GLN A 133 4.89 12.29 4.36
CA GLN A 133 4.18 12.58 3.12
C GLN A 133 3.49 11.31 2.61
N PHE A 134 2.16 11.33 2.63
CA PHE A 134 1.33 10.20 2.21
C PHE A 134 0.12 10.67 1.40
N GLU A 135 -0.18 9.95 0.33
CA GLU A 135 -1.37 10.15 -0.52
C GLU A 135 -2.10 8.81 -0.71
N LEU A 136 -3.43 8.85 -0.62
CA LEU A 136 -4.31 7.74 -1.02
C LEU A 136 -4.93 8.08 -2.37
N GLU A 137 -4.96 7.13 -3.29
CA GLU A 137 -5.59 7.30 -4.58
C GLU A 137 -6.41 6.06 -4.94
N HIS A 138 -7.72 6.22 -5.07
CA HIS A 138 -8.53 5.21 -5.73
C HIS A 138 -8.26 5.24 -7.24
N ARG A 139 -7.91 4.09 -7.82
CA ARG A 139 -7.69 3.94 -9.26
C ARG A 139 -8.35 2.65 -9.74
N SER A 140 -9.23 2.76 -10.74
CA SER A 140 -9.87 1.60 -11.34
C SER A 140 -8.90 0.71 -12.11
N GLU A 141 -9.20 -0.58 -12.14
CA GLU A 141 -8.51 -1.54 -12.99
C GLU A 141 -8.74 -1.24 -14.48
N GLU A 142 -7.64 -1.20 -15.25
CA GLU A 142 -7.65 -1.01 -16.69
C GLU A 142 -6.50 -1.83 -17.31
N PRO A 143 -6.68 -2.40 -18.53
CA PRO A 143 -5.66 -3.22 -19.15
C PRO A 143 -4.29 -2.52 -19.27
N GLY A 144 -3.24 -3.20 -18.79
CA GLY A 144 -1.86 -2.76 -18.79
C GLY A 144 -1.48 -1.83 -17.64
N ASN A 145 -2.39 -1.53 -16.71
CA ASN A 145 -2.09 -0.70 -15.56
C ASN A 145 -1.54 -1.54 -14.38
N ARG A 146 -1.12 -0.86 -13.30
CA ARG A 146 -0.55 -1.55 -12.12
C ARG A 146 -1.58 -2.19 -11.21
N ILE A 147 -2.84 -1.78 -11.30
CA ILE A 147 -3.94 -2.41 -10.56
C ILE A 147 -4.15 -3.83 -11.09
N GLU A 148 -4.25 -4.00 -12.42
CA GLU A 148 -4.34 -5.31 -13.06
C GLU A 148 -3.18 -6.21 -12.62
N ARG A 149 -1.96 -5.67 -12.57
CA ARG A 149 -0.79 -6.43 -12.11
C ARG A 149 -0.86 -6.84 -10.63
N ALA A 150 -1.43 -6.01 -9.76
CA ALA A 150 -1.62 -6.35 -8.35
C ALA A 150 -2.70 -7.44 -8.18
N ASP A 151 -3.81 -7.35 -8.92
CA ASP A 151 -4.86 -8.39 -8.97
C ASP A 151 -4.29 -9.72 -9.49
N GLU A 152 -3.49 -9.70 -10.57
CA GLU A 152 -2.79 -10.89 -11.06
C GLU A 152 -1.94 -11.54 -9.96
N LEU A 153 -1.16 -10.74 -9.22
CA LEU A 153 -0.33 -11.23 -8.12
C LEU A 153 -1.18 -11.84 -7.01
N ALA A 154 -2.30 -11.22 -6.62
CA ALA A 154 -3.22 -11.79 -5.63
C ALA A 154 -3.86 -13.09 -6.13
N GLY A 155 -4.19 -13.17 -7.42
CA GLY A 155 -4.73 -14.35 -8.08
C GLY A 155 -3.75 -15.53 -8.08
N LEU A 156 -2.48 -15.27 -8.44
CA LEU A 156 -1.42 -16.28 -8.52
C LEU A 156 -1.16 -16.98 -7.18
N ALA A 157 -1.29 -16.26 -6.06
CA ALA A 157 -1.10 -16.82 -4.72
C ALA A 157 -2.06 -17.97 -4.38
N PHE A 158 -3.20 -18.09 -5.06
CA PHE A 158 -4.12 -19.21 -4.86
C PHE A 158 -3.74 -20.48 -5.63
N ASP A 159 -2.88 -20.36 -6.63
CA ASP A 159 -2.53 -21.43 -7.56
C ASP A 159 -1.21 -22.12 -7.18
N ASP A 160 -0.46 -21.57 -6.21
CA ASP A 160 0.67 -22.20 -5.50
C ASP A 160 0.21 -23.21 -4.43
#